data_AF-A0A9P9ILY8-F1
#
_entry.id   AF-A0A9P9ILY8-F1
#
_cell.length_a   1.000
_cell.length_b   1.000
_cell.length_c   1.000
_cell.angle_alpha   90.00
_cell.angle_beta   90.00
_cell.angle_gamma   90.00
#
_symmetry.space_group_name_H-M   'P 1'
#
loop_
_entity.id
_entity.type
_entity.pdbx_description
1 polymer ?
#
loop_
_entity_poly.entity_id
_entity_poly.type
_entity_poly.pdbx_seq_one_letter_code
_entity_poly.pdbx_strand_id
1 'polypeptide(L)'
;MSEENTAPVGSTSPAKTAAPIPRYFRNDADLASREPHKQLLASLNRLITEYPPHRVPPGGGLYYGPISVAYLFYALHNLYPDLTLDDFPMNTWSAAYIEQAQANIKSYPGPTPSKCGVSDDIMSLLALYAVTAKDPDTVKELCDFAAVTIEPEASNEWLYGRAGYLYILRLVRGAFRDNKEVVELIEDTTDEVIENIMDSSRPWKWHGKAYVGAVHGAIGIITQIVLTDPSWAPKLEAELGALLSYQYDSGNFPSSLPPGRDRLVQFCHGAPGVVASLISIEKYFPDLQERIARVVAKSRECIWERGLLTKEPCLCHGIAGNALALDGKQFEHFLSYTTGHEIRSMDKDGMLEKSDDPSALWCGEAGRAWAWAVADKGLEKRFLGYNDL
;
A
#
# COMPACT_ATOMS: atom_id res chain seq x y z
N MET A 1 70.53 -20.86 11.44
CA MET A 1 69.73 -21.97 11.98
C MET A 1 68.60 -21.34 12.76
N SER A 2 67.47 -21.19 12.09
CA SER A 2 66.25 -20.54 12.59
C SER A 2 65.30 -21.63 13.11
N GLU A 3 64.89 -21.51 14.36
CA GLU A 3 63.92 -22.40 15.01
C GLU A 3 62.50 -22.10 14.47
N GLU A 4 61.87 -23.12 13.89
CA GLU A 4 60.45 -23.14 13.54
C GLU A 4 59.62 -23.47 14.79
N ASN A 5 58.71 -22.56 15.14
CA ASN A 5 57.74 -22.76 16.22
C ASN A 5 56.37 -23.08 15.58
N THR A 6 55.94 -24.33 15.65
CA THR A 6 54.63 -24.78 15.15
C THR A 6 53.54 -24.52 16.18
N ALA A 7 52.59 -23.64 15.86
CA ALA A 7 51.36 -23.45 16.63
C ALA A 7 50.26 -24.45 16.19
N PRO A 8 49.37 -24.90 17.09
CA PRO A 8 48.36 -25.90 16.75
C PRO A 8 47.17 -25.26 16.02
N VAL A 9 46.69 -25.95 14.98
CA VAL A 9 45.50 -25.60 14.21
C VAL A 9 44.27 -25.80 15.08
N GLY A 10 43.65 -24.71 15.53
CA GLY A 10 42.36 -24.73 16.21
C GLY A 10 41.25 -25.09 15.23
N SER A 11 40.48 -26.16 15.55
CA SER A 11 39.29 -26.54 14.80
C SER A 11 38.23 -25.44 14.90
N THR A 12 37.91 -24.80 13.79
CA THR A 12 36.74 -23.93 13.70
C THR A 12 35.49 -24.79 13.76
N SER A 13 34.73 -24.67 14.85
CA SER A 13 33.37 -25.20 14.91
C SER A 13 32.52 -24.50 13.85
N PRO A 14 31.68 -25.22 13.07
CA PRO A 14 30.83 -24.58 12.08
C PRO A 14 29.85 -23.64 12.80
N ALA A 15 29.79 -22.38 12.35
CA ALA A 15 28.84 -21.41 12.83
C ALA A 15 27.42 -21.99 12.69
N LYS A 16 26.73 -22.14 13.83
CA LYS A 16 25.31 -22.52 13.83
C LYS A 16 24.55 -21.45 13.06
N THR A 17 24.07 -21.77 11.87
CA THR A 17 23.12 -20.93 11.15
C THR A 17 21.89 -20.74 12.03
N ALA A 18 21.61 -19.50 12.43
CA ALA A 18 20.42 -19.17 13.21
C ALA A 18 19.17 -19.67 12.47
N ALA A 19 18.19 -20.19 13.22
CA ALA A 19 16.93 -20.62 12.63
C ALA A 19 16.25 -19.42 11.93
N PRO A 20 15.59 -19.63 10.78
CA PRO A 20 14.92 -18.55 10.07
C PRO A 20 13.79 -17.97 10.93
N ILE A 21 13.69 -16.64 10.96
CA ILE A 21 12.61 -15.92 11.64
C ILE A 21 11.26 -16.42 11.08
N PRO A 22 10.30 -16.83 11.93
CA PRO A 22 8.97 -17.23 11.46
C PRO A 22 8.26 -16.04 10.80
N ARG A 23 7.29 -16.27 9.91
CA ARG A 23 6.60 -15.17 9.19
C ARG A 23 5.65 -14.34 10.05
N TYR A 24 5.14 -14.97 11.10
CA TYR A 24 4.17 -14.39 12.03
C TYR A 24 4.36 -15.07 13.39
N PHE A 25 3.91 -14.41 14.44
CA PHE A 25 3.81 -14.98 15.78
C PHE A 25 2.36 -15.31 16.11
N ARG A 26 2.17 -16.24 17.06
CA ARG A 26 0.82 -16.67 17.45
C ARG A 26 0.06 -15.52 18.11
N ASN A 27 -1.23 -15.45 17.79
CA ASN A 27 -2.15 -14.53 18.43
C ASN A 27 -2.83 -15.23 19.63
N ASP A 28 -2.07 -15.38 20.73
CA ASP A 28 -2.50 -16.07 21.95
C ASP A 28 -2.63 -15.15 23.18
N ALA A 29 -2.32 -13.87 23.03
CA ALA A 29 -2.46 -12.87 24.07
C ALA A 29 -3.93 -12.40 24.22
N ASP A 30 -4.24 -11.86 25.39
CA ASP A 30 -5.53 -11.20 25.62
C ASP A 30 -5.71 -9.98 24.70
N LEU A 31 -6.97 -9.67 24.39
CA LEU A 31 -7.31 -8.47 23.62
C LEU A 31 -6.73 -7.22 24.31
N ALA A 32 -6.10 -6.38 23.49
CA ALA A 32 -5.38 -5.21 23.96
C ALA A 32 -5.73 -4.02 23.06
N SER A 33 -5.55 -2.82 23.59
CA SER A 33 -5.67 -1.59 22.81
C SER A 33 -4.67 -0.56 23.32
N ARG A 34 -4.50 0.52 22.57
CA ARG A 34 -3.65 1.67 22.92
C ARG A 34 -4.43 2.94 22.61
N GLU A 35 -4.06 4.04 23.26
CA GLU A 35 -4.64 5.36 22.99
C GLU A 35 -4.18 5.83 21.59
N PRO A 36 -5.07 5.88 20.58
CA PRO A 36 -4.67 6.04 19.19
C PRO A 36 -3.98 7.38 18.91
N HIS A 37 -4.45 8.48 19.50
CA HIS A 37 -3.90 9.81 19.26
C HIS A 37 -2.42 9.87 19.67
N LYS A 38 -2.10 9.38 20.87
CA LYS A 38 -0.71 9.29 21.35
C LYS A 38 0.17 8.42 20.45
N GLN A 39 -0.35 7.32 19.91
CA GLN A 39 0.44 6.48 19.01
C GLN A 39 0.64 7.11 17.63
N LEU A 40 -0.36 7.83 17.11
CA LEU A 40 -0.24 8.67 15.93
C LEU A 40 0.87 9.72 16.12
N LEU A 41 0.82 10.52 17.19
CA LEU A 41 1.83 11.52 17.48
C LEU A 41 3.22 10.90 17.66
N ALA A 42 3.33 9.76 18.33
CA ALA A 42 4.61 9.07 18.47
C ALA A 42 5.17 8.60 17.12
N SER A 43 4.30 8.15 16.20
CA SER A 43 4.66 7.73 14.84
C SER A 43 5.11 8.90 13.98
N LEU A 44 4.34 9.99 13.97
CA LEU A 44 4.68 11.22 13.24
C LEU A 44 5.97 11.87 13.75
N ASN A 45 6.18 11.90 15.07
CA ASN A 45 7.43 12.40 15.64
C ASN A 45 8.64 11.57 15.16
N ARG A 46 8.56 10.24 15.20
CA ARG A 46 9.64 9.39 14.64
C ARG A 46 9.88 9.66 13.16
N LEU A 47 8.81 9.83 12.39
CA LEU A 47 8.90 10.11 10.96
C LEU A 47 9.72 11.38 10.69
N ILE A 48 9.42 12.50 11.37
CA ILE A 48 10.15 13.76 11.14
C ILE A 48 11.54 13.79 11.78
N THR A 49 11.78 13.05 12.88
CA THR A 49 13.08 13.06 13.55
C THR A 49 14.08 12.07 12.95
N GLU A 50 13.63 10.87 12.60
CA GLU A 50 14.48 9.79 12.09
C GLU A 50 14.60 9.86 10.55
N TYR A 51 13.52 10.28 9.88
CA TYR A 51 13.41 10.38 8.42
C TYR A 51 13.03 11.79 7.93
N PRO A 52 13.71 12.87 8.37
CA PRO A 52 13.47 14.21 7.83
C PRO A 52 13.69 14.23 6.31
N PRO A 53 13.11 15.21 5.57
CA PRO A 53 13.08 15.21 4.11
C PRO A 53 14.40 14.85 3.43
N HIS A 54 15.51 15.50 3.82
CA HIS A 54 16.84 15.28 3.23
C HIS A 54 17.45 13.87 3.46
N ARG A 55 16.87 13.05 4.35
CA ARG A 55 17.29 11.66 4.61
C ARG A 55 16.45 10.63 3.88
N VAL A 56 15.31 11.01 3.32
CA VAL A 56 14.45 10.07 2.59
C VAL A 56 14.98 9.90 1.17
N PRO A 57 15.33 8.65 0.76
CA PRO A 57 15.79 8.39 -0.59
C PRO A 57 14.73 8.76 -1.63
N PRO A 58 15.11 9.40 -2.75
CA PRO A 58 14.18 9.72 -3.81
C PRO A 58 13.70 8.45 -4.53
N GLY A 59 12.48 8.46 -5.06
CA GLY A 59 11.94 7.38 -5.89
C GLY A 59 10.74 6.63 -5.27
N GLY A 60 9.94 6.02 -6.16
CA GLY A 60 8.84 5.11 -5.85
C GLY A 60 7.47 5.76 -5.60
N GLY A 61 7.27 7.00 -6.05
CA GLY A 61 5.94 7.63 -6.16
C GLY A 61 5.14 7.66 -4.86
N LEU A 62 3.85 7.36 -4.92
CA LEU A 62 2.98 7.25 -3.73
C LEU A 62 3.27 5.99 -2.88
N TYR A 63 4.14 5.09 -3.34
CA TYR A 63 4.45 3.86 -2.63
C TYR A 63 5.63 4.00 -1.66
N TYR A 64 6.73 4.58 -2.15
CA TYR A 64 8.00 4.77 -1.43
C TYR A 64 8.46 6.23 -1.43
N GLY A 65 9.56 6.50 -0.70
CA GLY A 65 10.29 7.75 -0.83
C GLY A 65 9.49 9.01 -0.43
N PRO A 66 9.98 10.20 -0.80
CA PRO A 66 9.48 11.47 -0.26
C PRO A 66 8.04 11.78 -0.70
N ILE A 67 7.63 11.39 -1.91
CA ILE A 67 6.28 11.66 -2.42
C ILE A 67 5.23 10.90 -1.59
N SER A 68 5.52 9.64 -1.22
CA SER A 68 4.64 8.85 -0.37
C SER A 68 4.47 9.45 1.04
N VAL A 69 5.55 10.01 1.61
CA VAL A 69 5.53 10.67 2.92
C VAL A 69 4.81 12.02 2.84
N ALA A 70 5.03 12.77 1.77
CA ALA A 70 4.27 14.00 1.52
C ALA A 70 2.76 13.74 1.43
N TYR A 71 2.36 12.67 0.72
CA TYR A 71 0.95 12.32 0.59
C TYR A 71 0.29 12.00 1.93
N LEU A 72 1.00 11.31 2.84
CA LEU A 72 0.54 11.14 4.22
C LEU A 72 0.27 12.49 4.89
N PHE A 73 1.25 13.39 4.91
CA PHE A 73 1.12 14.66 5.60
C PHE A 73 0.00 15.53 5.01
N TYR A 74 -0.16 15.52 3.68
CA TYR A 74 -1.29 16.15 3.01
C TYR A 74 -2.63 15.58 3.52
N ALA A 75 -2.79 14.25 3.50
CA ALA A 75 -4.01 13.60 3.93
C ALA A 75 -4.32 13.86 5.42
N LEU A 76 -3.30 13.79 6.28
CA LEU A 76 -3.46 14.07 7.71
C LEU A 76 -3.76 15.54 7.99
N HIS A 77 -3.20 16.50 7.25
CA HIS A 77 -3.53 17.91 7.43
C HIS A 77 -5.03 18.17 7.23
N ASN A 78 -5.65 17.50 6.25
CA ASN A 78 -7.09 17.62 6.04
C ASN A 78 -7.92 17.04 7.21
N LEU A 79 -7.37 16.07 7.96
CA LEU A 79 -8.04 15.44 9.11
C LEU A 79 -7.75 16.14 10.45
N TYR A 80 -6.60 16.80 10.56
CA TYR A 80 -6.12 17.51 11.74
C TYR A 80 -5.52 18.87 11.32
N PRO A 81 -6.36 19.85 10.93
CA PRO A 81 -5.88 21.12 10.38
C PRO A 81 -5.02 21.92 11.37
N ASP A 82 -5.29 21.77 12.67
CA ASP A 82 -4.62 22.50 13.75
C ASP A 82 -3.43 21.75 14.36
N LEU A 83 -3.19 20.49 13.96
CA LEU A 83 -2.10 19.70 14.53
C LEU A 83 -0.76 20.14 13.97
N THR A 84 0.17 20.43 14.86
CA THR A 84 1.57 20.77 14.56
C THR A 84 2.52 19.67 15.00
N LEU A 85 3.65 19.58 14.31
CA LEU A 85 4.78 18.73 14.65
C LEU A 85 6.05 19.58 14.56
N ASP A 86 6.82 19.62 15.67
CA ASP A 86 7.94 20.55 15.83
C ASP A 86 7.54 22.01 15.53
N ASP A 87 6.39 22.43 16.05
CA ASP A 87 5.76 23.75 15.83
C ASP A 87 5.35 24.07 14.38
N PHE A 88 5.52 23.16 13.43
CA PHE A 88 5.09 23.32 12.05
C PHE A 88 3.77 22.57 11.75
N PRO A 89 2.81 23.20 11.05
CA PRO A 89 1.64 22.52 10.52
C PRO A 89 2.00 21.35 9.58
N MET A 90 1.14 20.33 9.50
CA MET A 90 1.43 19.15 8.66
C MET A 90 1.52 19.46 7.15
N ASN A 91 0.83 20.46 6.63
CA ASN A 91 1.01 20.88 5.23
C ASN A 91 2.41 21.47 4.96
N THR A 92 3.06 22.09 5.95
CA THR A 92 4.47 22.52 5.85
C THR A 92 5.39 21.32 5.69
N TRP A 93 5.16 20.26 6.46
CA TRP A 93 5.90 19.00 6.29
C TRP A 93 5.64 18.38 4.92
N SER A 94 4.38 18.31 4.48
CA SER A 94 4.03 17.86 3.13
C SER A 94 4.81 18.64 2.05
N ALA A 95 4.85 19.97 2.15
CA ALA A 95 5.59 20.82 1.21
C ALA A 95 7.11 20.54 1.22
N ALA A 96 7.70 20.32 2.39
CA ALA A 96 9.12 20.01 2.51
C ALA A 96 9.51 18.66 1.86
N TYR A 97 8.65 17.64 1.97
CA TYR A 97 8.87 16.37 1.27
C TYR A 97 8.61 16.48 -0.25
N ILE A 98 7.65 17.32 -0.68
CA ILE A 98 7.47 17.65 -2.11
C ILE A 98 8.73 18.34 -2.65
N GLU A 99 9.28 19.32 -1.93
CA GLU A 99 10.50 20.03 -2.31
C GLU A 99 11.68 19.05 -2.44
N GLN A 100 11.84 18.12 -1.50
CA GLN A 100 12.83 17.05 -1.61
C GLN A 100 12.65 16.21 -2.88
N ALA A 101 11.39 15.86 -3.22
CA ALA A 101 11.11 15.12 -4.43
C ALA A 101 11.46 15.94 -5.69
N GLN A 102 11.10 17.22 -5.72
CA GLN A 102 11.38 18.15 -6.82
C GLN A 102 12.88 18.39 -7.01
N ALA A 103 13.64 18.51 -5.92
CA ALA A 103 15.10 18.66 -5.98
C ALA A 103 15.78 17.47 -6.69
N ASN A 104 15.15 16.30 -6.69
CA ASN A 104 15.63 15.09 -7.34
C ASN A 104 14.91 14.76 -8.66
N ILE A 105 14.06 15.65 -9.19
CA ILE A 105 13.19 15.36 -10.35
C ILE A 105 13.96 14.91 -11.59
N LYS A 106 15.18 15.43 -11.80
CA LYS A 106 16.05 15.06 -12.93
C LYS A 106 16.52 13.61 -12.89
N SER A 107 16.44 12.95 -11.74
CA SER A 107 16.82 11.55 -11.57
C SER A 107 15.66 10.58 -11.82
N TYR A 108 14.43 11.09 -11.89
CA TYR A 108 13.26 10.25 -12.11
C TYR A 108 13.15 9.88 -13.58
N PRO A 109 13.05 8.58 -13.90
CA PRO A 109 12.60 8.18 -15.22
C PRO A 109 11.17 8.69 -15.41
N GLY A 110 10.84 9.15 -16.62
CA GLY A 110 9.45 9.40 -16.97
C GLY A 110 8.62 8.11 -17.00
N PRO A 111 7.29 8.21 -17.06
CA PRO A 111 6.40 7.06 -17.16
C PRO A 111 6.76 6.19 -18.35
N THR A 112 6.67 4.88 -18.17
CA THR A 112 6.86 3.89 -19.24
C THR A 112 5.72 2.88 -19.22
N PRO A 113 5.49 2.10 -20.28
CA PRO A 113 4.48 1.05 -20.24
C PRO A 113 4.70 0.04 -19.09
N SER A 114 5.97 -0.18 -18.73
CA SER A 114 6.35 -1.07 -17.61
C SER A 114 6.25 -0.43 -16.22
N LYS A 115 6.06 0.90 -16.15
CA LYS A 115 5.97 1.70 -14.92
C LYS A 115 5.17 2.98 -15.18
N CYS A 116 3.86 2.89 -15.06
CA CYS A 116 2.89 3.98 -15.17
C CYS A 116 1.81 3.93 -14.06
N GLY A 117 2.10 3.24 -12.95
CA GLY A 117 1.20 3.12 -11.79
C GLY A 117 1.57 4.05 -10.64
N VAL A 118 1.05 3.78 -9.44
CA VAL A 118 1.26 4.65 -8.26
C VAL A 118 2.71 4.77 -7.80
N SER A 119 3.60 3.89 -8.25
CA SER A 119 5.04 4.01 -7.97
C SER A 119 5.81 4.87 -8.97
N ASP A 120 5.14 5.35 -10.02
CA ASP A 120 5.75 6.30 -10.93
C ASP A 120 5.94 7.67 -10.25
N ASP A 121 7.17 8.16 -10.31
CA ASP A 121 7.60 9.35 -9.58
C ASP A 121 7.06 10.64 -10.18
N ILE A 122 7.06 10.73 -11.51
CA ILE A 122 6.60 11.92 -12.23
C ILE A 122 5.09 12.06 -12.09
N MET A 123 4.33 10.99 -12.38
CA MET A 123 2.86 11.02 -12.28
C MET A 123 2.41 11.30 -10.85
N SER A 124 3.04 10.66 -9.86
CA SER A 124 2.70 10.86 -8.45
C SER A 124 3.03 12.28 -7.97
N LEU A 125 4.19 12.82 -8.38
CA LEU A 125 4.59 14.18 -8.02
C LEU A 125 3.67 15.23 -8.66
N LEU A 126 3.34 15.08 -9.94
CA LEU A 126 2.40 15.97 -10.63
C LEU A 126 1.02 15.92 -9.99
N ALA A 127 0.51 14.73 -9.67
CA ALA A 127 -0.78 14.59 -9.01
C ALA A 127 -0.82 15.30 -7.64
N LEU A 128 0.19 15.07 -6.80
CA LEU A 128 0.26 15.69 -5.48
C LEU A 128 0.48 17.21 -5.59
N TYR A 129 1.27 17.67 -6.56
CA TYR A 129 1.46 19.09 -6.83
C TYR A 129 0.16 19.74 -7.32
N ALA A 130 -0.54 19.15 -8.29
CA ALA A 130 -1.82 19.66 -8.79
C ALA A 130 -2.85 19.81 -7.66
N VAL A 131 -2.95 18.81 -6.78
CA VAL A 131 -3.88 18.81 -5.65
C VAL A 131 -3.53 19.89 -4.62
N THR A 132 -2.25 20.05 -4.30
CA THR A 132 -1.79 20.97 -3.25
C THR A 132 -1.71 22.43 -3.73
N ALA A 133 -1.24 22.65 -4.97
CA ALA A 133 -1.16 23.96 -5.61
C ALA A 133 -2.47 24.42 -6.26
N LYS A 134 -3.47 23.52 -6.40
CA LYS A 134 -4.72 23.76 -7.14
C LYS A 134 -4.47 24.19 -8.58
N ASP A 135 -3.48 23.58 -9.22
CA ASP A 135 -3.07 23.91 -10.58
C ASP A 135 -3.74 22.99 -11.63
N PRO A 136 -4.68 23.50 -12.45
CA PRO A 136 -5.34 22.73 -13.48
C PRO A 136 -4.44 22.40 -14.68
N ASP A 137 -3.37 23.16 -14.93
CA ASP A 137 -2.48 22.88 -16.07
C ASP A 137 -1.60 21.66 -15.79
N THR A 138 -1.12 21.49 -14.54
CA THR A 138 -0.48 20.24 -14.10
C THR A 138 -1.38 19.01 -14.29
N VAL A 139 -2.71 19.17 -14.17
CA VAL A 139 -3.65 18.05 -14.42
C VAL A 139 -3.65 17.65 -15.90
N LYS A 140 -3.53 18.61 -16.82
CA LYS A 140 -3.42 18.33 -18.26
C LYS A 140 -2.15 17.56 -18.57
N GLU A 141 -1.01 18.01 -18.03
CA GLU A 141 0.27 17.30 -18.16
C GLU A 141 0.18 15.86 -17.63
N LEU A 142 -0.54 15.66 -16.53
CA LEU A 142 -0.78 14.34 -15.97
C LEU A 142 -1.64 13.47 -16.90
N CYS A 143 -2.66 14.04 -17.55
CA CYS A 143 -3.54 13.33 -18.49
C CYS A 143 -2.82 12.98 -19.81
N ASP A 144 -1.83 13.77 -20.24
CA ASP A 144 -1.03 13.48 -21.43
C ASP A 144 -0.26 12.13 -21.32
N PHE A 145 -0.01 11.63 -20.11
CA PHE A 145 0.59 10.31 -19.90
C PHE A 145 -0.34 9.13 -20.24
N ALA A 146 -1.62 9.37 -20.55
CA ALA A 146 -2.48 8.37 -21.15
C ALA A 146 -1.84 7.73 -22.39
N ALA A 147 -1.11 8.51 -23.18
CA ALA A 147 -0.37 8.05 -24.36
C ALA A 147 0.63 6.92 -24.06
N VAL A 148 1.24 6.89 -22.87
CA VAL A 148 2.12 5.79 -22.43
C VAL A 148 1.31 4.57 -22.03
N THR A 149 0.14 4.79 -21.46
CA THR A 149 -0.70 3.72 -20.90
C THR A 149 -1.47 2.97 -21.98
N ILE A 150 -1.70 3.55 -23.16
CA ILE A 150 -2.35 2.86 -24.28
C ILE A 150 -1.42 1.89 -25.03
N GLU A 151 -0.12 1.89 -24.73
CA GLU A 151 0.83 0.97 -25.36
C GLU A 151 0.48 -0.49 -25.03
N PRO A 152 0.49 -1.43 -26.01
CA PRO A 152 0.02 -2.81 -25.81
C PRO A 152 0.70 -3.57 -24.68
N GLU A 153 1.97 -3.29 -24.42
CA GLU A 153 2.80 -3.90 -23.38
C GLU A 153 2.56 -3.31 -21.98
N ALA A 154 1.77 -2.25 -21.84
CA ALA A 154 1.64 -1.58 -20.56
C ALA A 154 1.03 -2.51 -19.50
N SER A 155 1.61 -2.50 -18.31
CA SER A 155 1.12 -3.27 -17.17
C SER A 155 -0.28 -2.81 -16.81
N ASN A 156 -1.12 -3.73 -16.32
CA ASN A 156 -2.46 -3.38 -15.84
C ASN A 156 -2.54 -3.23 -14.32
N GLU A 157 -1.57 -3.77 -13.58
CA GLU A 157 -1.68 -3.82 -12.12
C GLU A 157 -1.48 -2.47 -11.42
N TRP A 158 -1.73 -2.41 -10.11
CA TRP A 158 -1.87 -1.14 -9.41
C TRP A 158 -0.52 -0.46 -9.14
N LEU A 159 0.57 -1.19 -8.93
CA LEU A 159 1.83 -0.56 -8.54
C LEU A 159 2.54 0.11 -9.72
N TYR A 160 2.58 -0.58 -10.86
CA TYR A 160 3.34 -0.19 -12.04
C TYR A 160 2.49 -0.01 -13.30
N GLY A 161 1.18 -0.21 -13.22
CA GLY A 161 0.32 -0.26 -14.40
C GLY A 161 -0.88 0.68 -14.38
N ARG A 162 -1.72 0.50 -15.40
CA ARG A 162 -2.94 1.29 -15.67
C ARG A 162 -3.86 1.42 -14.46
N ALA A 163 -4.05 0.37 -13.67
CA ALA A 163 -4.90 0.44 -12.47
C ALA A 163 -4.36 1.42 -11.42
N GLY A 164 -3.03 1.60 -11.35
CA GLY A 164 -2.41 2.62 -10.50
C GLY A 164 -2.65 4.02 -11.02
N TYR A 165 -2.61 4.20 -12.34
CA TYR A 165 -2.94 5.47 -12.96
C TYR A 165 -4.39 5.88 -12.70
N LEU A 166 -5.33 4.93 -12.75
CA LEU A 166 -6.73 5.18 -12.38
C LEU A 166 -6.85 5.76 -10.96
N TYR A 167 -6.07 5.26 -9.99
CA TYR A 167 -6.02 5.85 -8.65
C TYR A 167 -5.55 7.31 -8.69
N ILE A 168 -4.45 7.58 -9.40
CA ILE A 168 -3.88 8.93 -9.54
C ILE A 168 -4.88 9.90 -10.18
N LEU A 169 -5.61 9.48 -11.21
CA LEU A 169 -6.66 10.28 -11.86
C LEU A 169 -7.81 10.58 -10.91
N ARG A 170 -8.26 9.61 -10.09
CA ARG A 170 -9.27 9.87 -9.06
C ARG A 170 -8.79 10.87 -8.00
N LEU A 171 -7.51 10.81 -7.62
CA LEU A 171 -6.91 11.73 -6.65
C LEU A 171 -7.04 13.19 -7.13
N VAL A 172 -6.62 13.47 -8.37
CA VAL A 172 -6.75 14.83 -8.93
C VAL A 172 -8.21 15.19 -9.15
N ARG A 173 -9.07 14.29 -9.66
CA ARG A 173 -10.51 14.54 -9.84
C ARG A 173 -11.18 15.04 -8.56
N GLY A 174 -10.81 14.46 -7.41
CA GLY A 174 -11.32 14.87 -6.10
C GLY A 174 -11.03 16.32 -5.75
N ALA A 175 -9.93 16.90 -6.23
CA ALA A 175 -9.49 18.25 -5.93
C ALA A 175 -10.06 19.34 -6.85
N PHE A 176 -10.61 18.96 -8.01
CA PHE A 176 -11.08 19.86 -9.08
C PHE A 176 -12.56 19.69 -9.42
N ARG A 177 -13.39 19.20 -8.48
CA ARG A 177 -14.83 18.92 -8.68
C ARG A 177 -15.64 20.09 -9.26
N ASP A 178 -15.21 21.33 -8.98
CA ASP A 178 -15.89 22.54 -9.43
C ASP A 178 -15.39 23.06 -10.81
N ASN A 179 -14.33 22.46 -11.36
CA ASN A 179 -13.79 22.82 -12.67
C ASN A 179 -14.22 21.79 -13.73
N LYS A 180 -15.31 22.10 -14.45
CA LYS A 180 -15.92 21.19 -15.42
C LYS A 180 -14.98 20.74 -16.53
N GLU A 181 -14.21 21.66 -17.11
CA GLU A 181 -13.29 21.34 -18.22
C GLU A 181 -12.21 20.34 -17.77
N VAL A 182 -11.68 20.50 -16.56
CA VAL A 182 -10.69 19.58 -16.00
C VAL A 182 -11.32 18.23 -15.64
N VAL A 183 -12.56 18.24 -15.10
CA VAL A 183 -13.28 17.00 -14.80
C VAL A 183 -13.58 16.21 -16.07
N GLU A 184 -14.08 16.85 -17.13
CA GLU A 184 -14.33 16.23 -18.43
C GLU A 184 -13.05 15.62 -19.01
N LEU A 185 -11.92 16.34 -18.97
CA LEU A 185 -10.62 15.80 -19.39
C LEU A 185 -10.21 14.55 -18.61
N ILE A 186 -10.37 14.56 -17.29
CA ILE A 186 -10.03 13.40 -16.45
C ILE A 186 -10.96 12.22 -16.77
N GLU A 187 -12.25 12.48 -16.97
CA GLU A 187 -13.26 11.46 -17.31
C GLU A 187 -12.94 10.80 -18.65
N ASP A 188 -12.70 11.58 -19.70
CA ASP A 188 -12.28 11.07 -21.02
C ASP A 188 -11.00 10.22 -20.90
N THR A 189 -10.02 10.69 -20.12
CA THR A 189 -8.78 9.95 -19.87
C THR A 189 -9.03 8.65 -19.10
N THR A 190 -9.94 8.66 -18.11
CA THR A 190 -10.24 7.45 -17.32
C THR A 190 -10.97 6.41 -18.16
N ASP A 191 -11.85 6.82 -19.05
CA ASP A 191 -12.55 5.93 -19.99
C ASP A 191 -11.55 5.23 -20.93
N GLU A 192 -10.64 5.97 -21.55
CA GLU A 192 -9.61 5.40 -22.42
C GLU A 192 -8.73 4.37 -21.67
N VAL A 193 -8.31 4.70 -20.44
CA VAL A 193 -7.49 3.79 -19.63
C VAL A 193 -8.27 2.52 -19.25
N ILE A 194 -9.54 2.64 -18.85
CA ILE A 194 -10.36 1.46 -18.51
C ILE A 194 -10.58 0.59 -19.74
N GLU A 195 -10.91 1.16 -20.89
CA GLU A 195 -11.08 0.44 -22.14
C GLU A 195 -9.83 -0.37 -22.50
N ASN A 196 -8.64 0.23 -22.40
CA ASN A 196 -7.38 -0.46 -22.63
C ASN A 196 -7.12 -1.59 -21.61
N ILE A 197 -7.49 -1.41 -20.34
CA ILE A 197 -7.44 -2.51 -19.37
C ILE A 197 -8.39 -3.63 -19.80
N MET A 198 -9.62 -3.29 -20.22
CA MET A 198 -10.68 -4.22 -20.59
C MET A 198 -10.37 -5.02 -21.86
N ASP A 199 -9.74 -4.40 -22.84
CA ASP A 199 -9.34 -5.03 -24.10
C ASP A 199 -8.07 -5.89 -23.99
N SER A 200 -7.30 -5.70 -22.92
CA SER A 200 -6.09 -6.51 -22.70
C SER A 200 -6.40 -7.99 -22.40
N SER A 201 -5.46 -8.87 -22.74
CA SER A 201 -5.66 -10.32 -22.58
C SER A 201 -5.89 -10.74 -21.12
N ARG A 202 -6.89 -11.60 -20.91
CA ARG A 202 -7.21 -12.23 -19.61
C ARG A 202 -6.66 -13.66 -19.51
N PRO A 203 -6.28 -14.16 -18.31
CA PRO A 203 -6.16 -13.40 -17.07
C PRO A 203 -5.03 -12.35 -17.16
N TRP A 204 -5.18 -11.21 -16.50
CA TRP A 204 -4.13 -10.20 -16.43
C TRP A 204 -2.85 -10.78 -15.84
N LYS A 205 -1.70 -10.45 -16.45
CA LYS A 205 -0.39 -10.93 -16.02
C LYS A 205 0.56 -9.78 -15.79
N TRP A 206 1.38 -9.93 -14.77
CA TRP A 206 2.56 -9.10 -14.51
C TRP A 206 3.79 -10.00 -14.42
N HIS A 207 4.85 -9.68 -15.16
CA HIS A 207 6.01 -10.56 -15.39
C HIS A 207 5.62 -12.03 -15.69
N GLY A 208 4.63 -12.19 -16.58
CA GLY A 208 4.16 -13.51 -17.04
C GLY A 208 3.32 -14.30 -16.02
N LYS A 209 3.08 -13.78 -14.81
CA LYS A 209 2.29 -14.46 -13.77
C LYS A 209 0.94 -13.80 -13.57
N ALA A 210 -0.11 -14.60 -13.42
CA ALA A 210 -1.45 -14.12 -13.08
C ALA A 210 -1.57 -13.95 -11.57
N TYR A 211 -1.27 -12.76 -11.05
CA TYR A 211 -1.38 -12.48 -9.62
C TYR A 211 -2.83 -12.31 -9.17
N VAL A 212 -3.10 -12.62 -7.91
CA VAL A 212 -4.45 -12.50 -7.31
C VAL A 212 -4.58 -11.24 -6.47
N GLY A 213 -3.56 -10.90 -5.69
CA GLY A 213 -3.61 -9.86 -4.63
C GLY A 213 -3.71 -8.41 -5.12
N ALA A 214 -3.88 -7.49 -4.16
CA ALA A 214 -4.29 -6.11 -4.42
C ALA A 214 -3.24 -5.26 -5.17
N VAL A 215 -1.95 -5.59 -5.03
CA VAL A 215 -0.87 -4.78 -5.61
C VAL A 215 -0.63 -5.14 -7.08
N HIS A 216 -0.39 -6.43 -7.37
CA HIS A 216 0.01 -6.89 -8.70
C HIS A 216 -1.07 -7.67 -9.46
N GLY A 217 -2.24 -7.90 -8.84
CA GLY A 217 -3.18 -8.93 -9.25
C GLY A 217 -4.58 -8.47 -9.60
N ALA A 218 -5.39 -9.44 -10.00
CA ALA A 218 -6.74 -9.22 -10.53
C ALA A 218 -7.65 -8.48 -9.54
N ILE A 219 -7.57 -8.75 -8.22
CA ILE A 219 -8.43 -8.03 -7.27
C ILE A 219 -8.09 -6.54 -7.23
N GLY A 220 -6.80 -6.20 -7.36
CA GLY A 220 -6.30 -4.84 -7.46
C GLY A 220 -6.91 -4.13 -8.65
N ILE A 221 -6.79 -4.76 -9.82
CA ILE A 221 -7.27 -4.20 -11.09
C ILE A 221 -8.80 -4.00 -11.06
N ILE A 222 -9.56 -5.02 -10.67
CA ILE A 222 -11.02 -4.93 -10.55
C ILE A 222 -11.43 -3.78 -9.61
N THR A 223 -10.77 -3.67 -8.46
CA THR A 223 -11.05 -2.62 -7.48
C THR A 223 -10.87 -1.23 -8.09
N GLN A 224 -9.75 -1.03 -8.79
CA GLN A 224 -9.43 0.28 -9.36
C GLN A 224 -10.38 0.67 -10.50
N ILE A 225 -10.82 -0.28 -11.33
CA ILE A 225 -11.84 -0.02 -12.35
C ILE A 225 -13.16 0.37 -11.70
N VAL A 226 -13.66 -0.44 -10.77
CA VAL A 226 -14.98 -0.25 -10.16
C VAL A 226 -15.06 1.02 -9.29
N LEU A 227 -13.98 1.38 -8.61
CA LEU A 227 -13.91 2.65 -7.86
C LEU A 227 -13.80 3.88 -8.77
N THR A 228 -13.32 3.72 -10.02
CA THR A 228 -13.29 4.80 -11.01
C THR A 228 -14.64 4.96 -11.68
N ASP A 229 -15.17 3.88 -12.25
CA ASP A 229 -16.48 3.83 -12.88
C ASP A 229 -17.21 2.52 -12.50
N PRO A 230 -18.19 2.60 -11.59
CA PRO A 230 -19.01 1.47 -11.18
C PRO A 230 -19.81 0.80 -12.32
N SER A 231 -20.01 1.47 -13.46
CA SER A 231 -20.76 0.92 -14.60
C SER A 231 -20.12 -0.35 -15.19
N TRP A 232 -18.82 -0.55 -14.95
CA TRP A 232 -18.07 -1.73 -15.37
C TRP A 232 -18.25 -2.96 -14.47
N ALA A 233 -18.83 -2.82 -13.27
CA ALA A 233 -18.97 -3.94 -12.34
C ALA A 233 -19.70 -5.17 -12.93
N PRO A 234 -20.82 -5.05 -13.66
CA PRO A 234 -21.47 -6.21 -14.28
C PRO A 234 -20.58 -6.98 -15.27
N LYS A 235 -19.66 -6.29 -15.97
CA LYS A 235 -18.72 -6.91 -16.91
C LYS A 235 -17.56 -7.63 -16.22
N LEU A 236 -17.36 -7.39 -14.92
CA LEU A 236 -16.27 -7.99 -14.12
C LEU A 236 -16.78 -9.06 -13.14
N GLU A 237 -18.10 -9.30 -13.10
CA GLU A 237 -18.72 -10.20 -12.12
C GLU A 237 -18.23 -11.64 -12.27
N ALA A 238 -18.08 -12.13 -13.51
CA ALA A 238 -17.58 -13.47 -13.78
C ALA A 238 -16.12 -13.65 -13.30
N GLU A 239 -15.27 -12.67 -13.59
CA GLU A 239 -13.87 -12.64 -13.15
C GLU A 239 -13.76 -12.57 -11.63
N LEU A 240 -14.54 -11.71 -10.98
CA LEU A 240 -14.58 -11.62 -9.52
C LEU A 240 -15.08 -12.94 -8.93
N GLY A 241 -16.16 -13.50 -9.46
CA GLY A 241 -16.72 -14.79 -9.06
C GLY A 241 -15.71 -15.93 -9.20
N ALA A 242 -14.90 -15.96 -10.26
CA ALA A 242 -13.81 -16.92 -10.41
C ALA A 242 -12.70 -16.68 -9.38
N LEU A 243 -12.34 -15.41 -9.13
CA LEU A 243 -11.30 -15.04 -8.17
C LEU A 243 -11.63 -15.50 -6.75
N LEU A 244 -12.89 -15.32 -6.32
CA LEU A 244 -13.41 -15.77 -5.03
C LEU A 244 -13.33 -17.30 -4.85
N SER A 245 -13.23 -18.08 -5.93
CA SER A 245 -13.12 -19.55 -5.88
C SER A 245 -11.71 -20.02 -5.51
N TYR A 246 -10.70 -19.14 -5.55
CA TYR A 246 -9.31 -19.49 -5.21
C TYR A 246 -8.99 -19.33 -3.72
N GLN A 247 -9.98 -19.02 -2.87
CA GLN A 247 -9.78 -19.00 -1.43
C GLN A 247 -9.37 -20.40 -0.95
N TYR A 248 -8.28 -20.49 -0.20
CA TYR A 248 -7.86 -21.73 0.43
C TYR A 248 -8.81 -22.15 1.56
N ASP A 249 -8.68 -23.40 2.01
CA ASP A 249 -9.41 -23.90 3.17
C ASP A 249 -9.12 -23.09 4.44
N SER A 250 -7.94 -22.48 4.56
CA SER A 250 -7.57 -21.58 5.65
C SER A 250 -8.30 -20.24 5.64
N GLY A 251 -8.95 -19.86 4.53
CA GLY A 251 -9.48 -18.51 4.31
C GLY A 251 -8.51 -17.56 3.61
N ASN A 252 -7.24 -17.94 3.44
CA ASN A 252 -6.26 -17.14 2.71
C ASN A 252 -6.42 -17.23 1.17
N PHE A 253 -5.64 -16.44 0.43
CA PHE A 253 -5.58 -16.47 -1.03
C PHE A 253 -4.17 -16.76 -1.55
N PRO A 254 -4.02 -17.41 -2.72
CA PRO A 254 -2.73 -17.56 -3.39
C PRO A 254 -2.14 -16.19 -3.76
N SER A 255 -0.82 -16.10 -3.85
CA SER A 255 -0.19 -14.90 -4.43
C SER A 255 -0.48 -14.77 -5.93
N SER A 256 -0.49 -15.90 -6.64
CA SER A 256 -0.64 -15.98 -8.09
C SER A 256 -1.21 -17.35 -8.50
N LEU A 257 -1.70 -17.44 -9.73
CA LEU A 257 -2.21 -18.65 -10.36
C LEU A 257 -1.15 -19.29 -11.27
N PRO A 258 -1.08 -20.63 -11.34
CA PRO A 258 -1.87 -21.59 -10.54
C PRO A 258 -1.55 -21.51 -9.03
N PRO A 259 -2.51 -21.84 -8.13
CA PRO A 259 -2.34 -21.68 -6.69
C PRO A 259 -1.10 -22.41 -6.16
N GLY A 260 -0.31 -21.70 -5.37
CA GLY A 260 0.93 -22.19 -4.77
C GLY A 260 0.76 -22.61 -3.31
N ARG A 261 1.80 -22.37 -2.51
CA ARG A 261 1.74 -22.57 -1.06
C ARG A 261 0.91 -21.47 -0.40
N ASP A 262 0.01 -21.86 0.48
CA ASP A 262 -0.66 -20.93 1.40
C ASP A 262 0.34 -20.44 2.46
N ARG A 263 0.81 -19.19 2.32
CA ARG A 263 1.84 -18.63 3.22
C ARG A 263 1.74 -17.13 3.49
N LEU A 264 1.43 -16.31 2.48
CA LEU A 264 1.47 -14.85 2.61
C LEU A 264 0.10 -14.35 3.07
N VAL A 265 0.07 -13.65 4.20
CA VAL A 265 -1.13 -12.99 4.76
C VAL A 265 -0.79 -11.51 4.84
N GLN A 266 -0.82 -10.85 3.68
CA GLN A 266 -0.33 -9.50 3.45
C GLN A 266 -1.30 -8.75 2.53
N PHE A 267 -1.26 -7.42 2.53
CA PHE A 267 -2.04 -6.62 1.59
C PHE A 267 -1.61 -6.90 0.13
N CYS A 268 -0.30 -6.96 -0.15
CA CYS A 268 0.17 -7.29 -1.50
C CYS A 268 -0.23 -8.70 -1.96
N HIS A 269 -0.18 -9.68 -1.06
CA HIS A 269 -0.42 -11.08 -1.36
C HIS A 269 -1.13 -11.78 -0.20
N GLY A 270 -2.41 -12.09 -0.40
CA GLY A 270 -3.21 -12.88 0.53
C GLY A 270 -4.52 -12.20 0.92
N ALA A 271 -5.13 -12.75 1.97
CA ALA A 271 -6.42 -12.32 2.51
C ALA A 271 -6.54 -10.82 2.80
N PRO A 272 -5.57 -10.12 3.44
CA PRO A 272 -5.74 -8.72 3.82
C PRO A 272 -6.07 -7.80 2.64
N GLY A 273 -5.33 -7.93 1.52
CA GLY A 273 -5.58 -7.11 0.33
C GLY A 273 -6.91 -7.46 -0.33
N VAL A 274 -7.24 -8.75 -0.40
CA VAL A 274 -8.53 -9.20 -0.96
C VAL A 274 -9.70 -8.68 -0.13
N VAL A 275 -9.63 -8.73 1.20
CA VAL A 275 -10.67 -8.19 2.09
C VAL A 275 -10.82 -6.68 1.90
N ALA A 276 -9.72 -5.94 1.90
CA ALA A 276 -9.73 -4.49 1.70
C ALA A 276 -10.40 -4.10 0.38
N SER A 277 -10.08 -4.82 -0.70
CA SER A 277 -10.71 -4.64 -2.01
C SER A 277 -12.21 -4.96 -2.00
N LEU A 278 -12.59 -6.14 -1.47
CA LEU A 278 -13.96 -6.62 -1.51
C LEU A 278 -14.91 -5.70 -0.77
N ILE A 279 -14.54 -5.25 0.43
CA ILE A 279 -15.35 -4.30 1.22
C ILE A 279 -15.59 -3.00 0.45
N SER A 280 -14.60 -2.52 -0.31
CA SER A 280 -14.75 -1.29 -1.09
C SER A 280 -15.71 -1.43 -2.29
N ILE A 281 -15.89 -2.64 -2.81
CA ILE A 281 -16.62 -2.84 -4.08
C ILE A 281 -17.86 -3.72 -3.98
N GLU A 282 -18.11 -4.41 -2.86
CA GLU A 282 -19.19 -5.39 -2.72
C GLU A 282 -20.58 -4.84 -3.07
N LYS A 283 -20.83 -3.56 -2.79
CA LYS A 283 -22.10 -2.89 -3.09
C LYS A 283 -22.41 -2.83 -4.59
N TYR A 284 -21.40 -2.97 -5.45
CA TYR A 284 -21.53 -2.95 -6.91
C TYR A 284 -21.73 -4.35 -7.52
N PHE A 285 -21.67 -5.41 -6.70
CA PHE A 285 -21.86 -6.81 -7.13
C PHE A 285 -22.99 -7.47 -6.34
N PRO A 286 -24.26 -7.06 -6.54
CA PRO A 286 -25.40 -7.54 -5.75
C PRO A 286 -25.53 -9.07 -5.75
N ASP A 287 -25.27 -9.72 -6.89
CA ASP A 287 -25.37 -11.17 -7.05
C ASP A 287 -24.23 -11.95 -6.36
N LEU A 288 -23.15 -11.26 -5.98
CA LEU A 288 -22.02 -11.83 -5.24
C LEU A 288 -22.00 -11.44 -3.76
N GLN A 289 -22.89 -10.56 -3.28
CA GLN A 289 -22.82 -10.00 -1.92
C GLN A 289 -22.74 -11.08 -0.83
N GLU A 290 -23.63 -12.08 -0.87
CA GLU A 290 -23.64 -13.14 0.14
C GLU A 290 -22.34 -13.98 0.10
N ARG A 291 -21.81 -14.20 -1.11
CA ARG A 291 -20.56 -14.92 -1.31
C ARG A 291 -19.36 -14.11 -0.81
N ILE A 292 -19.34 -12.81 -1.11
CA ILE A 292 -18.31 -11.88 -0.63
C ILE A 292 -18.31 -11.86 0.89
N ALA A 293 -19.47 -11.74 1.54
CA ALA A 293 -19.59 -11.75 2.99
C ALA A 293 -19.00 -13.03 3.61
N ARG A 294 -19.28 -14.21 3.06
CA ARG A 294 -18.68 -15.48 3.52
C ARG A 294 -17.17 -15.52 3.31
N VAL A 295 -16.69 -15.06 2.16
CA VAL A 295 -15.25 -15.01 1.85
C VAL A 295 -14.53 -14.07 2.81
N VAL A 296 -15.07 -12.87 3.04
CA VAL A 296 -14.51 -11.87 3.97
C VAL A 296 -14.47 -12.41 5.39
N ALA A 297 -15.54 -13.03 5.88
CA ALA A 297 -15.58 -13.62 7.22
C ALA A 297 -14.45 -14.66 7.40
N LYS A 298 -14.34 -15.62 6.48
CA LYS A 298 -13.29 -16.66 6.52
C LYS A 298 -11.88 -16.07 6.36
N SER A 299 -11.74 -15.03 5.55
CA SER A 299 -10.46 -14.33 5.37
C SER A 299 -10.03 -13.62 6.64
N ARG A 300 -10.97 -13.02 7.38
CA ARG A 300 -10.70 -12.38 8.68
C ARG A 300 -10.30 -13.38 9.76
N GLU A 301 -10.84 -14.59 9.75
CA GLU A 301 -10.36 -15.69 10.60
C GLU A 301 -8.89 -16.02 10.31
N CYS A 302 -8.51 -16.14 9.04
CA CYS A 302 -7.11 -16.34 8.65
C CYS A 302 -6.21 -15.18 9.11
N ILE A 303 -6.66 -13.94 8.93
CA ILE A 303 -5.89 -12.76 9.32
C ILE A 303 -5.72 -12.71 10.83
N TRP A 304 -6.78 -13.02 11.59
CA TRP A 304 -6.74 -13.10 13.04
C TRP A 304 -5.69 -14.12 13.53
N GLU A 305 -5.61 -15.29 12.90
CA GLU A 305 -4.69 -16.36 13.28
C GLU A 305 -3.23 -16.09 12.85
N ARG A 306 -3.03 -15.52 11.66
CA ARG A 306 -1.71 -15.51 10.97
C ARG A 306 -1.22 -14.12 10.57
N GLY A 307 -1.93 -13.06 10.92
CA GLY A 307 -1.68 -11.69 10.46
C GLY A 307 -0.75 -10.86 11.35
N LEU A 308 -0.33 -11.37 12.52
CA LEU A 308 0.68 -10.75 13.38
C LEU A 308 2.09 -11.03 12.86
N LEU A 309 2.46 -10.35 11.78
CA LEU A 309 3.70 -10.58 11.03
C LEU A 309 4.95 -10.16 11.81
N THR A 310 6.06 -10.85 11.56
CA THR A 310 7.39 -10.50 12.10
C THR A 310 8.08 -9.39 11.32
N LYS A 311 7.58 -9.07 10.13
CA LYS A 311 8.04 -7.91 9.36
C LYS A 311 7.60 -6.63 10.05
N GLU A 312 8.47 -5.63 9.99
CA GLU A 312 8.24 -4.32 10.59
C GLU A 312 6.84 -3.79 10.22
N PRO A 313 6.05 -3.28 11.20
CA PRO A 313 4.68 -2.87 10.94
C PRO A 313 4.57 -1.78 9.88
N CYS A 314 3.91 -2.10 8.78
CA CYS A 314 3.63 -1.25 7.63
C CYS A 314 2.29 -1.63 6.96
N LEU A 315 1.87 -0.89 5.92
CA LEU A 315 0.60 -1.13 5.23
C LEU A 315 0.65 -2.32 4.25
N CYS A 316 1.74 -2.50 3.51
CA CYS A 316 1.76 -3.50 2.44
C CYS A 316 1.83 -4.95 2.95
N HIS A 317 2.73 -5.20 3.90
CA HIS A 317 3.03 -6.55 4.35
C HIS A 317 3.52 -6.57 5.80
N GLY A 318 2.88 -5.77 6.65
CA GLY A 318 3.09 -5.71 8.08
C GLY A 318 1.77 -5.70 8.85
N ILE A 319 1.88 -5.69 10.18
CA ILE A 319 0.72 -5.77 11.08
C ILE A 319 -0.27 -4.61 10.86
N ALA A 320 0.22 -3.39 10.58
CA ALA A 320 -0.63 -2.21 10.44
C ALA A 320 -1.62 -2.35 9.26
N GLY A 321 -1.16 -2.84 8.10
CA GLY A 321 -2.04 -3.13 6.97
C GLY A 321 -3.01 -4.28 7.27
N ASN A 322 -2.52 -5.35 7.91
CA ASN A 322 -3.38 -6.46 8.28
C ASN A 322 -4.48 -6.05 9.26
N ALA A 323 -4.19 -5.11 10.17
CA ALA A 323 -5.17 -4.55 11.08
C ALA A 323 -6.35 -3.92 10.33
N LEU A 324 -6.09 -3.15 9.25
CA LEU A 324 -7.15 -2.49 8.47
C LEU A 324 -8.13 -3.46 7.79
N ALA A 325 -7.79 -4.74 7.67
CA ALA A 325 -8.71 -5.76 7.17
C ALA A 325 -9.62 -6.37 8.26
N LEU A 326 -9.39 -6.02 9.54
CA LEU A 326 -10.15 -6.48 10.71
C LEU A 326 -11.09 -5.38 11.23
N ASP A 327 -12.08 -5.78 12.03
CA ASP A 327 -13.07 -4.86 12.63
C ASP A 327 -12.95 -4.81 14.16
N GLY A 328 -13.48 -3.71 14.73
CA GLY A 328 -13.69 -3.54 16.18
C GLY A 328 -12.45 -3.87 17.02
N LYS A 329 -12.63 -4.72 18.03
CA LYS A 329 -11.56 -5.08 18.97
C LYS A 329 -10.39 -5.83 18.32
N GLN A 330 -10.63 -6.54 17.21
CA GLN A 330 -9.54 -7.25 16.51
C GLN A 330 -8.59 -6.25 15.83
N PHE A 331 -9.14 -5.19 15.22
CA PHE A 331 -8.37 -4.08 14.67
C PHE A 331 -7.51 -3.39 15.76
N GLU A 332 -8.13 -3.03 16.88
CA GLU A 332 -7.43 -2.38 18.01
C GLU A 332 -6.31 -3.27 18.59
N HIS A 333 -6.56 -4.57 18.70
CA HIS A 333 -5.59 -5.53 19.19
C HIS A 333 -4.39 -5.66 18.26
N PHE A 334 -4.60 -5.74 16.95
CA PHE A 334 -3.49 -5.78 15.99
C PHE A 334 -2.64 -4.51 16.07
N LEU A 335 -3.28 -3.33 16.12
CA LEU A 335 -2.56 -2.07 16.30
C LEU A 335 -1.77 -2.00 17.61
N SER A 336 -2.18 -2.70 18.65
CA SER A 336 -1.42 -2.71 19.90
C SER A 336 0.01 -3.26 19.75
N TYR A 337 0.28 -4.08 18.72
CA TYR A 337 1.60 -4.58 18.34
C TYR A 337 2.41 -3.64 17.46
N THR A 338 1.83 -2.51 17.03
CA THR A 338 2.48 -1.56 16.12
C THR A 338 2.99 -0.32 16.83
N THR A 339 3.20 -0.38 18.15
CA THR A 339 3.83 0.72 18.88
C THR A 339 5.35 0.67 18.73
N GLY A 340 6.02 1.81 18.89
CA GLY A 340 7.48 1.85 18.88
C GLY A 340 8.13 1.01 20.00
N HIS A 341 7.41 0.73 21.10
CA HIS A 341 7.88 -0.18 22.14
C HIS A 341 7.90 -1.63 21.65
N GLU A 342 6.80 -2.09 21.07
CA GLU A 342 6.67 -3.47 20.56
C GLU A 342 7.67 -3.74 19.43
N ILE A 343 7.85 -2.78 18.52
CA ILE A 343 8.85 -2.89 17.43
C ILE A 343 10.26 -3.08 18.02
N ARG A 344 10.65 -2.28 19.02
CA ARG A 344 11.95 -2.43 19.69
C ARG A 344 12.06 -3.73 20.47
N SER A 345 10.97 -4.20 21.07
CA SER A 345 10.95 -5.49 21.76
C SER A 345 11.20 -6.64 20.78
N MET A 346 10.47 -6.65 19.66
CA MET A 346 10.65 -7.65 18.59
C MET A 346 12.07 -7.65 18.02
N ASP A 347 12.68 -6.47 17.81
CA ASP A 347 14.08 -6.36 17.34
C ASP A 347 15.05 -6.95 18.37
N LYS A 348 14.87 -6.61 19.65
CA LYS A 348 15.70 -7.13 20.75
C LYS A 348 15.61 -8.66 20.86
N ASP A 349 14.44 -9.22 20.60
CA ASP A 349 14.20 -10.66 20.63
C ASP A 349 14.66 -11.37 19.35
N GLY A 350 15.21 -10.64 18.36
CA GLY A 350 15.68 -11.19 17.09
C GLY A 350 14.54 -11.66 16.17
N MET A 351 13.33 -11.14 16.39
CA MET A 351 12.10 -11.54 15.72
C MET A 351 11.62 -10.51 14.68
N LEU A 352 12.28 -9.36 14.58
CA LEU A 352 11.91 -8.30 13.63
C LEU A 352 12.65 -8.46 12.30
N GLU A 353 11.91 -8.62 11.21
CA GLU A 353 12.42 -8.41 9.86
C GLU A 353 12.27 -6.92 9.51
N LYS A 354 13.40 -6.22 9.37
CA LYS A 354 13.42 -4.76 9.13
C LYS A 354 12.82 -4.40 7.77
N SER A 355 12.21 -3.22 7.70
CA SER A 355 11.71 -2.70 6.43
C SER A 355 12.83 -2.30 5.48
N ASP A 356 12.60 -2.51 4.17
CA ASP A 356 13.47 -2.05 3.09
C ASP A 356 13.37 -0.53 2.87
N ASP A 357 12.20 0.05 3.19
CA ASP A 357 11.98 1.50 3.23
C ASP A 357 11.17 1.85 4.50
N PRO A 358 11.87 2.12 5.61
CA PRO A 358 11.23 2.33 6.90
C PRO A 358 10.54 3.69 7.02
N SER A 359 10.72 4.60 6.05
CA SER A 359 10.04 5.91 6.03
C SER A 359 8.71 5.87 5.28
N ALA A 360 8.63 5.05 4.23
CA ALA A 360 7.58 5.07 3.22
C ALA A 360 6.16 4.82 3.73
N LEU A 361 5.19 5.29 2.94
CA LEU A 361 3.76 5.05 3.20
C LEU A 361 3.42 3.57 3.21
N TRP A 362 3.92 2.78 2.25
CA TRP A 362 3.49 1.39 2.14
C TRP A 362 4.37 0.40 2.91
N CYS A 363 5.62 0.76 3.19
CA CYS A 363 6.58 -0.14 3.83
C CYS A 363 7.09 0.34 5.19
N GLY A 364 6.72 1.54 5.65
CA GLY A 364 7.36 2.16 6.81
C GLY A 364 6.44 2.88 7.79
N GLU A 365 7.05 3.79 8.54
CA GLU A 365 6.46 4.60 9.61
C GLU A 365 5.30 5.46 9.10
N ALA A 366 5.36 5.99 7.87
CA ALA A 366 4.26 6.79 7.33
C ALA A 366 2.96 5.98 7.22
N GLY A 367 3.03 4.72 6.78
CA GLY A 367 1.88 3.81 6.75
C GLY A 367 1.33 3.47 8.13
N ARG A 368 2.24 3.31 9.09
CA ARG A 368 1.88 3.07 10.49
C ARG A 368 1.15 4.27 11.09
N ALA A 369 1.59 5.49 10.79
CA ALA A 369 0.89 6.71 11.20
C ALA A 369 -0.54 6.75 10.61
N TRP A 370 -0.71 6.42 9.33
CA TRP A 370 -2.04 6.35 8.72
C TRP A 370 -2.98 5.39 9.45
N ALA A 371 -2.51 4.18 9.76
CA ALA A 371 -3.33 3.19 10.47
C ALA A 371 -3.76 3.68 11.88
N TRP A 372 -2.88 4.41 12.58
CA TRP A 372 -3.24 5.06 13.84
C TRP A 372 -4.23 6.21 13.67
N ALA A 373 -4.12 7.02 12.61
CA ALA A 373 -5.10 8.07 12.32
C ALA A 373 -6.48 7.49 12.01
N VAL A 374 -6.54 6.35 11.30
CA VAL A 374 -7.77 5.60 11.06
C VAL A 374 -8.42 5.13 12.37
N ALA A 375 -7.62 4.73 13.36
CA ALA A 375 -8.12 4.38 14.69
C ALA A 375 -8.60 5.63 15.46
N ASP A 376 -7.79 6.68 15.50
CA ASP A 376 -8.04 7.91 16.27
C ASP A 376 -9.32 8.62 15.84
N LYS A 377 -9.53 8.77 14.53
CA LYS A 377 -10.71 9.45 13.98
C LYS A 377 -11.91 8.52 13.76
N GLY A 378 -11.77 7.22 14.04
CA GLY A 378 -12.82 6.23 13.74
C GLY A 378 -13.17 6.16 12.25
N LEU A 379 -12.17 6.32 11.36
CA LEU A 379 -12.39 6.31 9.91
C LEU A 379 -12.74 4.90 9.42
N GLU A 380 -13.37 4.85 8.24
CA GLU A 380 -13.43 3.63 7.44
C GLU A 380 -12.02 3.06 7.24
N LYS A 381 -11.89 1.74 7.28
CA LYS A 381 -10.59 1.04 7.25
C LYS A 381 -9.99 0.97 5.84
N ARG A 382 -9.69 2.15 5.29
CA ARG A 382 -9.14 2.35 3.95
C ARG A 382 -7.62 2.52 4.00
N PHE A 383 -6.97 2.13 2.91
CA PHE A 383 -5.55 2.26 2.68
C PHE A 383 -5.29 3.53 1.86
N LEU A 384 -4.52 4.45 2.44
CA LEU A 384 -4.09 5.67 1.76
C LEU A 384 -3.26 5.32 0.53
N GLY A 385 -3.68 5.78 -0.66
CA GLY A 385 -3.01 5.45 -1.93
C GLY A 385 -3.72 4.36 -2.74
N TYR A 386 -4.83 3.79 -2.23
CA TYR A 386 -5.49 2.65 -2.87
C TYR A 386 -7.02 2.76 -2.95
N ASN A 387 -7.70 2.90 -1.81
CA ASN A 387 -9.17 2.91 -1.72
C ASN A 387 -9.71 4.00 -0.78
N ASP A 388 -8.90 5.02 -0.47
CA ASP A 388 -9.19 6.12 0.45
C ASP A 388 -10.12 7.22 -0.12
N LEU A 389 -10.26 7.31 -1.44
CA LEU A 389 -10.93 8.42 -2.14
C LEU A 389 -12.46 8.30 -2.28
#